data_AF-A0A2T7LG76-F1
#
_entry.id   AF-A0A2T7LG76-F1
#
_cell.length_a   1.000
_cell.length_b   1.000
_cell.length_c   1.000
_cell.angle_alpha   90.00
_cell.angle_beta   90.00
_cell.angle_gamma   90.00
#
_symmetry.space_group_name_H-M   'P 1'
#
loop_
_entity.id
_entity.type
_entity.pdbx_description
1 polymer ?
#
loop_
_entity_poly.entity_id
_entity_poly.type
_entity_poly.pdbx_seq_one_letter_code
_entity_poly.pdbx_strand_id
1 'polypeptide(L)'
;MTWSGHWHGYGPWTGSRDAYGQEALRRPGAELNSEQTRAFVASTLPPLMTGHWLLRQNQTAVERTWTRVVGAVTWLQSTYEANPPADRDDGGRAHITLEQKIAYAMDALPRGVDVCWVHYTKAQSLISFSVVCCLNHHHPGLPCPLPPA
;
A
#
# COMPACT_ATOMS: atom_id res chain seq x y z
N MET A 1 0.31 17.24 -16.63
CA MET A 1 -0.51 17.61 -15.47
C MET A 1 0.23 17.19 -14.21
N THR A 2 0.52 18.13 -13.31
CA THR A 2 1.12 17.83 -12.01
C THR A 2 -0.01 17.54 -11.03
N TRP A 3 -0.04 16.35 -10.44
CA TRP A 3 -1.01 16.02 -9.40
C TRP A 3 -0.71 16.82 -8.13
N SER A 4 -1.76 17.25 -7.42
CA SER A 4 -1.64 17.99 -6.16
C SER A 4 -2.41 17.24 -5.07
N GLY A 5 -1.68 16.62 -4.14
CA GLY A 5 -2.23 15.92 -2.99
C GLY A 5 -1.14 15.57 -1.98
N HIS A 6 -1.43 14.62 -1.11
CA HIS A 6 -0.54 14.05 -0.11
C HIS A 6 -0.62 12.52 -0.14
N TRP A 7 0.23 11.86 0.64
CA TRP A 7 0.36 10.42 0.62
C TRP A 7 0.12 9.80 1.99
N HIS A 8 -0.47 8.62 2.01
CA HIS A 8 -0.62 7.78 3.20
C HIS A 8 0.06 6.42 3.01
N GLY A 9 0.82 5.99 4.01
CA GLY A 9 1.46 4.67 4.05
C GLY A 9 0.61 3.65 4.81
N TYR A 10 0.47 2.45 4.24
CA TYR A 10 -0.28 1.34 4.82
C TYR A 10 0.53 0.04 4.83
N GLY A 11 0.37 -0.75 5.88
CA GLY A 11 1.21 -1.93 6.15
C GLY A 11 2.47 -1.59 6.96
N PRO A 12 3.46 -2.49 7.04
CA PRO A 12 3.48 -3.79 6.38
C PRO A 12 2.47 -4.77 6.98
N TRP A 13 1.67 -5.39 6.12
CA TRP A 13 0.97 -6.63 6.46
C TRP A 13 1.88 -7.80 6.11
N THR A 14 1.99 -8.79 7.00
CA THR A 14 2.69 -10.04 6.74
C THR A 14 1.78 -11.22 7.07
N GLY A 15 1.70 -12.21 6.18
CA GLY A 15 0.88 -13.39 6.42
C GLY A 15 1.02 -14.47 5.35
N SER A 16 0.17 -15.49 5.43
CA SER A 16 0.17 -16.60 4.48
C SER A 16 -0.49 -16.23 3.14
N ARG A 17 -0.13 -16.97 2.09
CA ARG A 17 -0.81 -16.91 0.78
C ARG A 17 -2.31 -17.11 0.92
N ASP A 18 -2.74 -18.05 1.74
CA ASP A 18 -4.16 -18.40 1.90
C ASP A 18 -4.93 -17.26 2.59
N ALA A 19 -4.34 -16.60 3.57
CA ALA A 19 -4.92 -15.39 4.17
C ALA A 19 -5.04 -14.27 3.14
N TYR A 20 -3.98 -14.03 2.36
CA TYR A 20 -4.00 -13.04 1.27
C TYR A 20 -5.04 -13.38 0.18
N GLY A 21 -5.32 -14.66 -0.03
CA GLY A 21 -6.32 -15.17 -0.99
C GLY A 21 -7.78 -14.98 -0.58
N GLN A 22 -8.07 -14.51 0.65
CA GLN A 22 -9.44 -14.25 1.11
C GLN A 22 -10.01 -12.96 0.48
N GLU A 23 -10.35 -13.02 -0.82
CA GLU A 23 -10.71 -11.84 -1.61
C GLU A 23 -11.91 -11.05 -1.06
N ALA A 24 -12.89 -11.72 -0.45
CA ALA A 24 -14.09 -11.07 0.08
C ALA A 24 -13.75 -9.99 1.12
N LEU A 25 -12.71 -10.22 1.93
CA LEU A 25 -12.22 -9.28 2.95
C LEU A 25 -11.29 -8.19 2.40
N ARG A 26 -10.98 -8.24 1.10
CA ARG A 26 -10.07 -7.32 0.40
C ARG A 26 -10.80 -6.38 -0.56
N ARG A 27 -12.13 -6.52 -0.67
CA ARG A 27 -12.99 -5.66 -1.48
C ARG A 27 -14.10 -5.06 -0.61
N PRO A 28 -14.33 -3.74 -0.64
CA PRO A 28 -15.57 -3.20 -0.08
C PRO A 28 -16.78 -3.77 -0.84
N GLY A 29 -17.95 -3.74 -0.21
CA GLY A 29 -19.21 -4.02 -0.90
C GLY A 29 -19.63 -2.87 -1.80
N ALA A 30 -20.70 -3.07 -2.58
CA ALA A 30 -21.24 -2.04 -3.47
C ALA A 30 -21.70 -0.79 -2.71
N GLU A 31 -22.26 -0.99 -1.51
CA GLU A 31 -22.74 0.09 -0.64
C GLU A 31 -21.76 0.34 0.53
N LEU A 32 -21.52 1.61 0.87
CA LEU A 32 -20.62 2.01 1.96
C LEU A 32 -21.02 1.40 3.32
N ASN A 33 -22.33 1.23 3.55
CA ASN A 33 -22.87 0.71 4.80
C ASN A 33 -23.24 -0.78 4.71
N SER A 34 -22.77 -1.51 3.70
CA SER A 34 -22.99 -2.96 3.63
C SER A 34 -22.18 -3.71 4.68
N GLU A 35 -22.61 -4.93 5.02
CA GLU A 35 -21.85 -5.83 5.90
C GLU A 35 -20.46 -6.13 5.33
N GLN A 36 -20.38 -6.34 4.02
CA GLN A 36 -19.11 -6.54 3.32
C GLN A 36 -18.17 -5.35 3.48
N THR A 37 -18.64 -4.11 3.30
CA THR A 37 -17.81 -2.92 3.51
C THR A 37 -17.34 -2.81 4.96
N ARG A 38 -18.20 -3.10 5.94
CA ARG A 38 -17.80 -3.13 7.36
C ARG A 38 -16.71 -4.18 7.62
N ALA A 39 -16.88 -5.40 7.09
CA ALA A 39 -15.88 -6.46 7.21
C ALA A 39 -14.55 -6.09 6.52
N PHE A 40 -14.63 -5.47 5.35
CA PHE A 40 -13.47 -4.97 4.62
C PHE A 40 -12.70 -3.88 5.39
N VAL A 41 -13.41 -2.94 6.03
CA VAL A 41 -12.80 -1.87 6.83
C VAL A 41 -12.13 -2.42 8.09
N ALA A 42 -12.74 -3.42 8.73
CA ALA A 42 -12.20 -4.07 9.92
C ALA A 42 -10.99 -4.99 9.62
N SER A 43 -10.85 -5.46 8.39
CA SER A 43 -9.78 -6.37 7.98
C SER A 43 -8.41 -5.68 7.93
N THR A 44 -7.37 -6.44 8.29
CA THR A 44 -5.96 -6.03 8.11
C THR A 44 -5.38 -6.52 6.79
N LEU A 45 -6.10 -7.35 6.03
CA LEU A 45 -5.64 -7.87 4.74
C LEU A 45 -5.50 -6.73 3.73
N PRO A 46 -4.40 -6.64 2.97
CA PRO A 46 -4.22 -5.60 1.98
C PRO A 46 -5.39 -5.58 0.98
N PRO A 47 -5.94 -4.41 0.63
CA PRO A 47 -7.06 -4.32 -0.29
C PRO A 47 -6.68 -4.83 -1.67
N LEU A 48 -7.68 -5.21 -2.47
CA LEU A 48 -7.47 -5.61 -3.84
C LEU A 48 -7.14 -4.40 -4.73
N MET A 49 -7.87 -3.30 -4.55
CA MET A 49 -7.53 -2.01 -5.15
C MET A 49 -6.82 -1.17 -4.10
N THR A 50 -5.58 -0.79 -4.38
CA THR A 50 -4.70 -0.06 -3.45
C THR A 50 -5.34 1.20 -2.87
N GLY A 51 -6.08 1.97 -3.68
CA GLY A 51 -6.77 3.18 -3.23
C GLY A 51 -7.83 2.96 -2.14
N HIS A 52 -8.41 1.76 -2.04
CA HIS A 52 -9.37 1.44 -0.98
C HIS A 52 -8.76 1.39 0.43
N TRP A 53 -7.44 1.47 0.57
CA TRP A 53 -6.83 1.73 1.86
C TRP A 53 -7.38 3.01 2.53
N LEU A 54 -7.78 4.02 1.76
CA LEU A 54 -8.34 5.28 2.27
C LEU A 54 -9.65 5.10 3.04
N LEU A 55 -10.36 3.97 2.86
CA LEU A 55 -11.55 3.63 3.64
C LEU A 55 -11.22 3.18 5.08
N ARG A 56 -9.96 2.81 5.37
CA ARG A 56 -9.51 2.22 6.63
C ARG A 56 -8.87 3.26 7.53
N GLN A 57 -9.66 4.22 7.99
CA GLN A 57 -9.21 5.33 8.85
C GLN A 57 -8.47 4.84 10.10
N ASN A 58 -8.88 3.71 10.69
CA ASN A 58 -8.23 3.08 11.84
C ASN A 58 -6.81 2.55 11.58
N GLN A 59 -6.41 2.46 10.31
CA GLN A 59 -5.07 2.04 9.88
C GLN A 59 -4.27 3.21 9.27
N THR A 60 -4.86 4.40 9.19
CA THR A 60 -4.17 5.63 8.80
C THR A 60 -3.43 6.20 10.00
N ALA A 61 -2.20 6.67 9.79
CA ALA A 61 -1.35 7.14 10.88
C ALA A 61 -0.60 8.42 10.51
N VAL A 62 -0.40 9.31 11.49
CA VAL A 62 0.23 10.63 11.29
C VAL A 62 1.67 10.46 10.81
N GLU A 63 2.41 9.52 11.40
CA GLU A 63 3.81 9.24 11.06
C GLU A 63 3.98 8.63 9.66
N ARG A 64 2.88 8.16 9.06
CA ARG A 64 2.81 7.64 7.69
C ARG A 64 1.93 8.51 6.79
N THR A 65 1.87 9.80 7.07
CA THR A 65 1.21 10.80 6.23
C THR A 65 2.23 11.85 5.81
N TRP A 66 2.33 12.11 4.50
CA TRP A 66 3.38 12.96 3.95
C TRP A 66 2.87 13.95 2.92
N THR A 67 3.38 15.17 2.98
CA THR A 67 3.21 16.22 1.95
C THR A 67 4.42 16.34 1.02
N ARG A 68 5.50 15.60 1.31
CA ARG A 68 6.71 15.52 0.47
C ARG A 68 6.98 14.07 0.10
N VAL A 69 7.10 13.78 -1.20
CA VAL A 69 7.29 12.42 -1.73
C VAL A 69 8.48 11.69 -1.12
N VAL A 70 9.55 12.42 -0.79
CA VAL A 70 10.75 11.85 -0.18
C VAL A 70 10.45 11.09 1.11
N GLY A 71 9.55 11.60 1.97
CA GLY A 71 9.19 10.92 3.21
C GLY A 71 8.50 9.58 2.96
N ALA A 72 7.59 9.55 1.99
CA ALA A 72 6.88 8.34 1.60
C ALA A 72 7.81 7.29 0.98
N VAL A 73 8.74 7.71 0.11
CA VAL A 73 9.70 6.80 -0.54
C VAL A 73 10.75 6.30 0.45
N THR A 74 11.23 7.13 1.37
CA THR A 74 12.11 6.69 2.46
C THR A 74 11.44 5.61 3.29
N TRP A 75 10.15 5.77 3.62
CA TRP A 75 9.41 4.72 4.34
C TRP A 75 9.28 3.42 3.53
N LEU A 76 9.00 3.49 2.23
CA LEU A 76 8.97 2.32 1.34
C LEU A 76 10.33 1.60 1.34
N GLN A 77 11.43 2.35 1.19
CA GLN A 77 12.78 1.83 1.20
C GLN A 77 13.09 1.11 2.52
N SER A 78 12.93 1.78 3.65
CA SER A 78 13.23 1.19 4.97
C SER A 78 12.38 -0.04 5.25
N THR A 79 11.12 -0.04 4.83
CA THR A 79 10.23 -1.21 5.00
C THR A 79 10.70 -2.40 4.15
N TYR A 80 11.19 -2.16 2.93
CA TYR A 80 11.75 -3.17 2.05
C TYR A 80 13.07 -3.74 2.59
N GLU A 81 13.98 -2.88 3.06
CA GLU A 81 15.28 -3.30 3.62
C GLU A 81 15.11 -4.13 4.89
N ALA A 82 14.14 -3.78 5.74
CA ALA A 82 13.79 -4.56 6.93
C ALA A 82 13.12 -5.91 6.59
N ASN A 83 12.54 -6.04 5.40
CA ASN A 83 11.79 -7.22 4.96
C ASN A 83 12.20 -7.64 3.53
N PRO A 84 13.45 -8.09 3.32
CA PRO A 84 13.95 -8.37 2.00
C PRO A 84 13.19 -9.55 1.35
N PRO A 85 13.03 -9.54 0.02
CA PRO A 85 12.43 -10.66 -0.69
C PRO A 85 13.28 -11.94 -0.55
N ALA A 86 12.62 -13.08 -0.73
CA ALA A 86 13.31 -14.34 -0.95
C ALA A 86 14.15 -14.30 -2.24
N ASP A 87 15.27 -15.00 -2.21
CA ASP A 87 16.08 -15.28 -3.38
C ASP A 87 15.39 -16.38 -4.22
N ARG A 88 15.67 -16.43 -5.53
CA ARG A 88 15.21 -17.55 -6.36
C ARG A 88 16.07 -18.78 -6.09
N ASP A 89 15.51 -19.97 -6.33
CA ASP A 89 16.24 -21.24 -6.19
C ASP A 89 17.49 -21.31 -7.08
N ASP A 90 17.50 -20.57 -8.21
CA ASP A 90 18.63 -20.43 -9.14
C ASP A 90 19.70 -19.42 -8.68
N GLY A 91 19.57 -18.86 -7.48
CA GLY A 91 20.44 -17.80 -6.94
C GLY A 91 20.23 -16.42 -7.58
N GLY A 92 19.29 -16.30 -8.51
CA GLY A 92 18.89 -15.05 -9.13
C GLY A 92 17.98 -14.19 -8.23
N ARG A 93 17.82 -12.92 -8.60
CA ARG A 93 16.89 -12.01 -7.92
C ARG A 93 15.44 -12.32 -8.33
N ALA A 94 14.56 -12.49 -7.35
CA ALA A 94 13.12 -12.67 -7.62
C ALA A 94 12.43 -11.39 -8.11
N HIS A 95 13.05 -10.22 -7.91
CA HIS A 95 12.48 -8.90 -8.22
C HIS A 95 13.53 -7.96 -8.83
N ILE A 96 13.04 -6.87 -9.44
CA ILE A 96 13.86 -5.72 -9.83
C ILE A 96 14.63 -5.14 -8.63
N THR A 97 15.68 -4.37 -8.90
CA THR A 97 16.53 -3.82 -7.85
C THR A 97 15.76 -2.83 -6.98
N LEU A 98 16.18 -2.66 -5.72
CA LEU A 98 15.61 -1.65 -4.83
C LEU A 98 15.77 -0.24 -5.41
N GLU A 99 16.90 0.05 -6.05
CA GLU A 99 17.15 1.30 -6.76
C GLU A 99 16.09 1.57 -7.85
N GLN A 100 15.77 0.55 -8.67
CA GLN A 100 14.72 0.66 -9.69
C GLN A 100 13.34 0.88 -9.07
N LYS A 101 13.03 0.20 -7.94
CA LYS A 101 11.78 0.42 -7.20
C LYS A 101 11.67 1.86 -6.65
N ILE A 102 12.76 2.39 -6.09
CA ILE A 102 12.85 3.75 -5.57
C ILE A 102 12.68 4.77 -6.70
N ALA A 103 13.40 4.58 -7.81
CA ALA A 103 13.29 5.45 -8.97
C ALA A 103 11.86 5.50 -9.51
N TYR A 104 11.20 4.33 -9.64
CA TYR A 104 9.80 4.26 -10.02
C TYR A 104 8.89 4.98 -9.02
N ALA A 105 9.07 4.78 -7.72
CA ALA A 105 8.21 5.40 -6.71
C ALA A 105 8.35 6.94 -6.66
N MET A 106 9.59 7.45 -6.76
CA MET A 106 9.86 8.89 -6.86
C MET A 106 9.22 9.54 -8.08
N ASP A 107 9.07 8.77 -9.15
CA ASP A 107 8.51 9.24 -10.42
C ASP A 107 6.97 9.11 -10.45
N ALA A 108 6.43 8.00 -9.96
CA ALA A 108 5.01 7.66 -9.99
C ALA A 108 4.16 8.44 -8.97
N LEU A 109 4.62 8.54 -7.72
CA LEU A 109 3.86 9.17 -6.64
C LEU A 109 3.49 10.64 -6.92
N PRO A 110 4.39 11.50 -7.45
CA PRO A 110 4.05 12.89 -7.81
C PRO A 110 3.06 13.02 -8.96
N ARG A 111 2.75 11.94 -9.68
CA ARG A 111 1.71 11.89 -10.72
C ARG A 111 0.38 11.33 -10.22
N GLY A 112 0.23 11.11 -8.91
CA GLY A 112 -0.99 10.56 -8.32
C GLY A 112 -1.17 9.07 -8.58
N VAL A 113 -0.07 8.33 -8.78
CA VAL A 113 -0.08 6.88 -8.97
C VAL A 113 0.33 6.21 -7.66
N ASP A 114 -0.57 5.41 -7.10
CA ASP A 114 -0.30 4.61 -5.90
C ASP A 114 0.87 3.63 -6.14
N VAL A 115 1.68 3.41 -5.10
CA VAL A 115 2.78 2.43 -5.14
C VAL A 115 2.48 1.34 -4.13
N CYS A 116 2.45 0.09 -4.59
CA CYS A 116 2.28 -1.08 -3.74
C CYS A 116 3.41 -2.07 -4.01
N TRP A 117 4.13 -2.48 -2.96
CA TRP A 117 5.15 -3.52 -3.04
C TRP A 117 4.66 -4.76 -2.31
N VAL A 118 4.72 -5.89 -3.00
CA VAL A 118 4.34 -7.20 -2.50
C VAL A 118 5.39 -8.21 -2.94
N HIS A 119 5.87 -9.02 -1.99
CA HIS A 119 6.81 -10.10 -2.28
C HIS A 119 6.76 -11.17 -1.18
N TYR A 120 7.27 -12.35 -1.49
CA TYR A 120 7.56 -13.34 -0.46
C TYR A 120 8.87 -13.00 0.23
N THR A 121 8.87 -13.05 1.56
CA THR A 121 10.08 -12.89 2.38
C THR A 121 10.85 -14.20 2.46
N LYS A 122 12.07 -14.17 3.01
CA LYS A 122 12.87 -15.36 3.28
C LYS A 122 12.19 -16.38 4.20
N ALA A 123 11.27 -15.92 5.07
CA ALA A 123 10.44 -16.76 5.92
C ALA A 123 9.22 -17.36 5.18
N GLN A 124 9.17 -17.26 3.85
CA GLN A 124 8.07 -17.71 2.98
C GLN A 124 6.69 -17.10 3.30
N SER A 125 6.66 -16.05 4.11
CA SER A 125 5.46 -15.23 4.33
C SER A 125 5.37 -14.14 3.26
N LEU A 126 4.16 -13.81 2.84
CA LEU A 126 3.91 -12.70 1.92
C LEU A 126 3.85 -11.40 2.73
N ILE A 127 4.58 -10.39 2.28
CA ILE A 127 4.52 -9.04 2.83
C ILE A 127 3.88 -8.09 1.82
N SER A 128 3.08 -7.14 2.30
CA SER A 128 2.47 -6.09 1.47
C SER A 128 2.48 -4.76 2.20
N PHE A 129 2.92 -3.72 1.50
CA PHE A 129 2.91 -2.35 1.99
C PHE A 129 2.74 -1.39 0.82
N SER A 130 2.08 -0.28 1.07
CA SER A 130 1.64 0.64 0.02
C SER A 130 1.74 2.08 0.46
N VAL A 131 2.05 2.95 -0.50
CA VAL A 131 1.85 4.40 -0.40
C VAL A 131 0.71 4.76 -1.35
N VAL A 132 -0.33 5.38 -0.80
CA VAL A 132 -1.55 5.73 -1.51
C VAL A 132 -1.65 7.24 -1.67
N CYS A 133 -1.90 7.69 -2.89
CA CYS A 133 -2.12 9.08 -3.23
C CYS A 133 -3.52 9.51 -2.77
N CYS A 134 -3.60 10.59 -2.01
CA CYS A 134 -4.82 11.23 -1.55
C CYS A 134 -4.78 12.71 -1.92
N LEU A 135 -5.59 13.23 -2.86
CA LEU A 135 -6.75 12.67 -3.54
C LEU A 135 -6.39 11.56 -4.55
N ASN A 136 -7.15 10.45 -4.51
CA ASN A 136 -6.90 9.30 -5.39
C ASN A 136 -7.62 9.45 -6.74
N HIS A 137 -6.90 9.25 -7.84
CA HIS A 137 -7.49 9.38 -9.19
C HIS A 137 -8.58 8.36 -9.50
N HIS A 138 -8.45 7.12 -9.01
CA HIS A 138 -9.39 6.04 -9.30
C HIS A 138 -10.57 6.02 -8.33
N HIS A 139 -10.46 6.74 -7.22
CA HIS A 139 -11.49 6.83 -6.18
C HIS A 139 -11.70 8.29 -5.74
N PRO A 140 -12.12 9.19 -6.65
CA PRO A 140 -12.22 10.62 -6.36
C PRO A 140 -13.28 10.99 -5.32
N GLY A 141 -14.24 10.08 -5.06
CA GLY A 141 -15.27 10.26 -4.02
C GLY A 141 -14.83 9.87 -2.61
N LEU A 142 -13.63 9.28 -2.43
CA LEU A 142 -13.14 8.93 -1.10
C LEU A 142 -12.55 10.16 -0.41
N PRO A 143 -13.02 10.52 0.79
CA PRO A 143 -12.42 11.60 1.55
C PRO A 143 -11.03 11.20 2.03
N CYS A 144 -10.21 12.20 2.34
CA CYS A 144 -8.97 11.96 3.06
C CYS A 144 -9.28 11.40 4.46
N PRO A 145 -8.66 10.26 4.85
CA PRO A 145 -8.86 9.68 6.19
C PRO A 145 -8.16 10.47 7.30
N LEU A 146 -7.12 11.25 6.97
CA LEU A 146 -6.35 12.05 7.91
C LEU A 146 -5.67 13.23 7.19
N PRO A 147 -6.35 14.38 7.01
CA PRO A 147 -5.75 15.51 6.32
C PRO A 147 -4.43 15.93 7.00
N PRO A 148 -3.35 16.19 6.24
CA PRO A 148 -2.13 16.73 6.83
C PRO A 148 -2.43 18.08 7.46
N ALA A 149 -1.88 18.31 8.66
CA ALA A 149 -1.99 19.58 9.38
C ALA A 149 -1.30 20.73 8.65
#